data_AF-A0A1G2I2V8-F1
#
_entry.id   AF-A0A1G2I2V8-F1
#
_cell.length_a   1.000
_cell.length_b   1.000
_cell.length_c   1.000
_cell.angle_alpha   90.00
_cell.angle_beta   90.00
_cell.angle_gamma   90.00
#
_symmetry.space_group_name_H-M   'P 1'
#
loop_
_entity.id
_entity.type
_entity.pdbx_description
1 polymer ?
#
loop_
_entity_poly.entity_id
_entity_poly.type
_entity_poly.pdbx_seq_one_letter_code
_entity_poly.pdbx_strand_id
1 'polypeptide(L)'
;MEKINKLLNIKNILLLSVLVFSLLVFVNPGILFGQAAPQKEICNGVDDNGDGRVDEGVNCDHYLSYLIDKSINPVNVVLRDQFIQPTDFQAVSIERLFNPAVKTHGGIKFKASRPDLHYLAYRVKTPATFTPRSVIIENQFERNVISVTNPRYLLTPTGKRKIGITDQTLSLMPVSAAKKLLEAVAPSIPKNANHYLCYDIEPYDVSLAASVKDQFQNRGFEVVRARYFCNPVEKMHNGKVSEIIDRNNHLTCYEVIPHNKVNRKVVTRDQFGAKLQTAIRTEEICVPTIKTHIDEPVCVQPDDQGTAVIFASDKKFQTTDGHLVVIQPSMGSNGLTADGILMSGPDTVINRGGSPSEGETYTFETEILQMSLSSGRVLNVPMNGQITTEPRTPGEAIQSFDTEMLQLQGQLPPGDPDFDLLRITAGSGFGLPSPGHTTLTRSGTKYWHVDSFFDITYRIDFVGAPGGAYAGMSGSTTATIRMQGSCSMPNS
;
A
#
# COMPACT_ATOMS: atom_id res chain seq x y z
N MET A 1 -4.18 68.79 -18.02
CA MET A 1 -3.10 68.52 -18.98
C MET A 1 -3.25 67.05 -19.40
N GLU A 2 -4.08 66.69 -20.39
CA GLU A 2 -4.06 67.02 -21.84
C GLU A 2 -2.87 66.39 -22.58
N LYS A 3 -2.98 65.87 -23.82
CA LYS A 3 -4.09 65.57 -24.77
C LYS A 3 -3.52 64.50 -25.76
N ILE A 4 -4.16 63.36 -26.05
CA ILE A 4 -5.26 63.10 -27.03
C ILE A 4 -4.83 63.07 -28.53
N ASN A 5 -4.85 61.83 -29.06
CA ASN A 5 -5.23 61.32 -30.41
C ASN A 5 -4.49 61.64 -31.73
N LYS A 6 -4.08 60.55 -32.41
CA LYS A 6 -4.42 60.11 -33.80
C LYS A 6 -4.29 58.57 -33.88
N LEU A 7 -5.11 57.71 -34.51
CA LEU A 7 -6.30 57.79 -35.40
C LEU A 7 -6.01 58.25 -36.84
N LEU A 8 -6.43 57.61 -37.96
CA LEU A 8 -7.22 56.40 -38.36
C LEU A 8 -6.85 56.13 -39.88
N ASN A 9 -7.16 55.06 -40.64
CA ASN A 9 -7.61 53.63 -40.53
C ASN A 9 -7.69 53.04 -41.99
N ILE A 10 -8.40 51.92 -42.25
CA ILE A 10 -8.98 51.46 -43.56
C ILE A 10 -7.97 50.77 -44.53
N LYS A 11 -8.21 49.62 -45.20
CA LYS A 11 -9.42 48.79 -45.49
C LYS A 11 -9.10 47.28 -45.67
N ASN A 12 -10.13 46.42 -45.62
CA ASN A 12 -10.08 44.97 -45.91
C ASN A 12 -10.20 44.65 -47.42
N ILE A 13 -9.90 43.41 -47.84
CA ILE A 13 -10.84 42.45 -48.50
C ILE A 13 -10.21 41.05 -48.70
N LEU A 14 -11.06 40.02 -48.81
CA LEU A 14 -10.79 38.56 -48.86
C LEU A 14 -11.13 37.98 -50.25
N LEU A 15 -10.40 36.96 -50.74
CA LEU A 15 -10.96 35.94 -51.67
C LEU A 15 -10.19 34.61 -51.65
N LEU A 16 -10.77 33.56 -52.23
CA LEU A 16 -10.47 32.14 -51.94
C LEU A 16 -10.70 31.21 -53.17
N SER A 17 -9.68 30.46 -53.60
CA SER A 17 -9.74 29.22 -54.41
C SER A 17 -8.31 28.66 -54.59
N VAL A 18 -7.93 27.36 -54.48
CA VAL A 18 -8.53 26.01 -54.65
C VAL A 18 -8.31 25.39 -56.04
N LEU A 19 -7.22 24.59 -56.17
CA LEU A 19 -7.06 23.32 -56.92
C LEU A 19 -5.59 22.85 -56.71
N VAL A 20 -5.18 21.67 -56.19
CA VAL A 20 -5.70 20.31 -55.93
C VAL A 20 -5.16 19.26 -56.92
N PHE A 21 -4.70 18.12 -56.37
CA PHE A 21 -4.15 16.88 -57.00
C PHE A 21 -2.74 16.96 -57.63
N SER A 22 -1.88 15.92 -57.55
CA SER A 22 -1.83 14.76 -56.63
C SER A 22 -0.56 13.93 -56.81
N LEU A 23 0.04 13.40 -55.73
CA LEU A 23 0.29 11.96 -55.58
C LEU A 23 0.56 11.55 -54.12
N LEU A 24 -0.09 10.47 -53.69
CA LEU A 24 0.16 9.73 -52.44
C LEU A 24 1.31 8.71 -52.66
N VAL A 25 1.88 8.01 -51.68
CA VAL A 25 1.63 7.81 -50.22
C VAL A 25 3.01 7.87 -49.48
N PHE A 26 3.35 7.37 -48.27
CA PHE A 26 2.78 6.51 -47.21
C PHE A 26 3.42 6.87 -45.82
N VAL A 27 2.89 6.29 -44.73
CA VAL A 27 3.46 5.94 -43.39
C VAL A 27 4.79 6.62 -42.96
N ASN A 28 4.95 7.24 -41.78
CA ASN A 28 4.45 6.86 -40.44
C ASN A 28 4.23 8.08 -39.50
N PRO A 29 3.19 8.13 -38.64
CA PRO A 29 3.11 9.08 -37.54
C PRO A 29 3.85 8.60 -36.28
N GLY A 30 4.20 9.52 -35.39
CA GLY A 30 4.58 9.20 -34.00
C GLY A 30 6.02 9.55 -33.60
N ILE A 31 6.21 10.79 -33.13
CA ILE A 31 7.16 11.05 -32.05
C ILE A 31 6.31 11.20 -30.78
N LEU A 32 5.98 10.08 -30.14
CA LEU A 32 5.58 10.12 -28.74
C LEU A 32 6.83 10.38 -27.92
N PHE A 33 6.83 11.44 -27.12
CA PHE A 33 7.67 11.44 -25.93
C PHE A 33 7.18 10.32 -25.01
N GLY A 34 8.11 9.53 -24.47
CA GLY A 34 7.78 8.42 -23.58
C GLY A 34 7.21 8.93 -22.26
N GLN A 35 5.89 9.13 -22.22
CA GLN A 35 5.18 9.26 -20.95
C GLN A 35 5.33 7.94 -20.18
N ALA A 36 5.57 8.04 -18.88
CA ALA A 36 5.31 6.92 -17.98
C ALA A 36 3.84 6.50 -18.14
N ALA A 37 3.51 5.24 -17.81
CA ALA A 37 2.11 4.82 -17.77
C ALA A 37 1.33 5.80 -16.86
N PRO A 38 0.17 6.32 -17.30
CA PRO A 38 -0.55 7.35 -16.57
C PRO A 38 -0.83 6.85 -15.15
N GLN A 39 -0.46 7.65 -14.14
CA GLN A 39 -0.65 7.24 -12.76
C GLN A 39 -2.14 7.22 -12.44
N LYS A 40 -2.52 6.41 -11.46
CA LYS A 40 -3.92 6.32 -11.02
C LYS A 40 -4.19 7.43 -10.02
N GLU A 41 -5.13 8.31 -10.35
CA GLU A 41 -5.60 9.39 -9.48
C GLU A 41 -5.69 8.98 -8.00
N ILE A 42 -5.04 9.76 -7.15
CA ILE A 42 -5.21 9.76 -5.70
C ILE A 42 -5.86 11.09 -5.29
N CYS A 43 -6.50 11.17 -4.11
CA CYS A 43 -7.13 12.43 -3.68
C CYS A 43 -6.10 13.43 -3.12
N ASN A 44 -5.23 13.97 -3.99
CA ASN A 44 -4.13 14.90 -3.69
C ASN A 44 -4.34 16.33 -4.24
N GLY A 45 -5.27 16.55 -5.17
CA GLY A 45 -5.49 17.81 -5.85
C GLY A 45 -4.52 18.09 -7.02
N VAL A 46 -3.93 17.04 -7.59
CA VAL A 46 -3.07 17.03 -8.78
C VAL A 46 -3.81 16.30 -9.92
N ASP A 47 -3.36 16.50 -11.15
CA ASP A 47 -3.69 15.68 -12.33
C ASP A 47 -2.63 14.58 -12.42
N ASP A 48 -2.85 13.44 -11.77
CA ASP A 48 -1.84 12.36 -11.69
C ASP A 48 -1.72 11.60 -13.02
N ASN A 49 -2.83 11.50 -13.75
CA ASN A 49 -2.93 10.75 -15.01
C ASN A 49 -2.66 11.58 -16.27
N GLY A 50 -2.90 12.90 -16.23
CA GLY A 50 -2.62 13.84 -17.32
C GLY A 50 -3.76 14.09 -18.32
N ASP A 51 -5.03 13.76 -18.00
CA ASP A 51 -6.17 14.03 -18.91
C ASP A 51 -6.67 15.49 -18.88
N GLY A 52 -6.16 16.32 -17.95
CA GLY A 52 -6.60 17.70 -17.72
C GLY A 52 -7.68 17.84 -16.65
N ARG A 53 -7.87 16.83 -15.81
CA ARG A 53 -8.76 16.82 -14.64
C ARG A 53 -7.94 16.55 -13.37
N VAL A 54 -8.62 16.47 -12.22
CA VAL A 54 -7.99 16.44 -10.90
C VAL A 54 -8.90 15.65 -9.97
N ASP A 55 -8.35 14.64 -9.29
CA ASP A 55 -9.02 13.72 -8.37
C ASP A 55 -10.21 12.95 -8.99
N GLU A 56 -10.38 12.84 -10.32
CA GLU A 56 -11.62 12.31 -10.90
C GLU A 56 -11.77 10.78 -10.76
N GLY A 57 -13.01 10.34 -10.52
CA GLY A 57 -13.29 8.94 -10.17
C GLY A 57 -12.87 8.55 -8.73
N VAL A 58 -12.06 9.36 -8.04
CA VAL A 58 -11.66 9.14 -6.65
C VAL A 58 -12.73 9.67 -5.69
N ASN A 59 -12.95 8.98 -4.57
CA ASN A 59 -13.78 9.53 -3.50
C ASN A 59 -12.95 10.43 -2.55
N CYS A 60 -13.02 11.74 -2.77
CA CYS A 60 -12.42 12.75 -1.88
C CYS A 60 -13.16 13.05 -0.56
N ASP A 61 -14.07 12.19 -0.09
CA ASP A 61 -14.75 12.37 1.21
C ASP A 61 -13.77 12.31 2.40
N HIS A 62 -13.48 13.47 2.98
CA HIS A 62 -12.71 13.61 4.22
C HIS A 62 -13.63 13.61 5.45
N TYR A 63 -13.16 13.09 6.59
CA TYR A 63 -13.94 13.02 7.83
C TYR A 63 -13.22 13.64 9.02
N LEU A 64 -13.94 14.42 9.83
CA LEU A 64 -13.50 14.84 11.15
C LEU A 64 -14.18 13.96 12.20
N SER A 65 -13.39 13.27 13.01
CA SER A 65 -13.86 12.34 14.04
C SER A 65 -14.17 13.07 15.35
N TYR A 66 -15.16 12.57 16.07
CA TYR A 66 -15.58 13.06 17.37
C TYR A 66 -15.78 11.91 18.34
N LEU A 67 -15.21 12.04 19.54
CA LEU A 67 -15.47 11.14 20.65
C LEU A 67 -16.97 11.12 20.98
N ILE A 68 -17.50 9.91 21.05
CA ILE A 68 -18.77 9.55 21.67
C ILE A 68 -18.44 8.51 22.72
N ASP A 69 -19.18 8.48 23.83
CA ASP A 69 -19.23 7.29 24.67
C ASP A 69 -20.68 6.80 24.72
N LYS A 70 -20.91 5.60 24.18
CA LYS A 70 -22.22 4.96 24.18
C LYS A 70 -22.10 3.45 24.19
N SER A 71 -22.28 2.86 25.37
CA SER A 71 -22.55 1.44 25.53
C SER A 71 -23.78 1.00 24.72
N ILE A 72 -23.73 -0.20 24.17
CA ILE A 72 -24.85 -0.88 23.49
C ILE A 72 -24.97 -2.31 24.01
N ASN A 73 -26.09 -2.97 23.73
CA ASN A 73 -26.11 -4.43 23.81
C ASN A 73 -25.19 -4.98 22.70
N PRO A 74 -24.31 -5.96 22.99
CA PRO A 74 -23.41 -6.51 21.97
C PRO A 74 -24.17 -7.03 20.74
N VAL A 75 -23.63 -6.72 19.55
CA VAL A 75 -24.19 -7.17 18.27
C VAL A 75 -23.16 -8.06 17.56
N ASN A 76 -23.52 -9.31 17.32
CA ASN A 76 -22.71 -10.25 16.55
C ASN A 76 -22.75 -9.89 15.05
N VAL A 77 -21.60 -9.84 14.41
CA VAL A 77 -21.44 -9.65 12.96
C VAL A 77 -20.31 -10.52 12.43
N VAL A 78 -20.41 -10.98 11.20
CA VAL A 78 -19.27 -11.61 10.50
C VAL A 78 -18.68 -10.58 9.55
N LEU A 79 -17.36 -10.37 9.63
CA LEU A 79 -16.60 -9.42 8.82
C LEU A 79 -15.60 -10.15 7.93
N ARG A 80 -15.38 -9.63 6.72
CA ARG A 80 -14.41 -10.14 5.74
C ARG A 80 -13.86 -8.98 4.90
N ASP A 81 -12.57 -8.95 4.65
CA ASP A 81 -11.92 -7.95 3.78
C ASP A 81 -10.63 -8.50 3.15
N GLN A 82 -9.69 -7.64 2.73
CA GLN A 82 -8.41 -8.06 2.15
C GLN A 82 -7.40 -8.63 3.18
N PHE A 83 -7.65 -8.45 4.48
CA PHE A 83 -6.79 -8.89 5.57
C PHE A 83 -7.36 -10.06 6.38
N ILE A 84 -8.69 -10.22 6.43
CA ILE A 84 -9.36 -11.32 7.13
C ILE A 84 -10.33 -12.11 6.23
N GLN A 85 -10.28 -13.44 6.38
CA GLN A 85 -11.36 -14.34 5.98
C GLN A 85 -12.62 -14.07 6.82
N PRO A 86 -13.81 -14.60 6.48
CA PRO A 86 -15.03 -14.41 7.27
C PRO A 86 -14.83 -14.77 8.75
N THR A 87 -14.83 -13.74 9.60
CA THR A 87 -14.46 -13.82 11.02
C THR A 87 -15.56 -13.24 11.89
N ASP A 88 -15.89 -13.90 13.00
CA ASP A 88 -16.88 -13.43 13.97
C ASP A 88 -16.36 -12.26 14.81
N PHE A 89 -17.19 -11.22 14.95
CA PHE A 89 -16.95 -10.06 15.81
C PHE A 89 -18.20 -9.71 16.64
N GLN A 90 -17.97 -9.15 17.83
CA GLN A 90 -18.99 -8.46 18.61
C GLN A 90 -18.73 -6.95 18.58
N ALA A 91 -19.71 -6.18 18.11
CA ALA A 91 -19.74 -4.73 18.27
C ALA A 91 -20.31 -4.40 19.66
N VAL A 92 -19.54 -3.73 20.54
CA VAL A 92 -19.85 -3.61 21.99
C VAL A 92 -20.10 -2.18 22.50
N SER A 93 -19.60 -1.17 21.82
CA SER A 93 -19.79 0.26 22.14
C SER A 93 -19.72 1.09 20.85
N ILE A 94 -20.25 2.31 20.87
CA ILE A 94 -20.04 3.31 19.83
C ILE A 94 -19.12 4.38 20.41
N GLU A 95 -17.89 4.45 19.88
CA GLU A 95 -16.83 5.30 20.44
C GLU A 95 -16.59 6.59 19.63
N ARG A 96 -17.03 6.64 18.36
CA ARG A 96 -16.86 7.85 17.53
C ARG A 96 -18.02 8.10 16.57
N LEU A 97 -18.17 9.37 16.20
CA LEU A 97 -18.90 9.85 15.02
C LEU A 97 -17.91 10.53 14.07
N PHE A 98 -17.96 10.14 12.81
CA PHE A 98 -17.21 10.72 11.71
C PHE A 98 -18.15 11.65 10.94
N ASN A 99 -17.86 12.96 10.93
CA ASN A 99 -18.60 13.94 10.12
C ASN A 99 -17.86 14.19 8.80
N PRO A 100 -18.55 14.21 7.64
CA PRO A 100 -17.94 14.61 6.38
C PRO A 100 -17.53 16.09 6.47
N ALA A 101 -16.34 16.41 5.96
CA ALA A 101 -15.68 17.69 6.17
C ALA A 101 -15.05 18.24 4.88
N VAL A 102 -15.01 19.56 4.78
CA VAL A 102 -14.23 20.30 3.78
C VAL A 102 -12.84 20.53 4.39
N LYS A 103 -11.79 20.00 3.75
CA LYS A 103 -10.38 20.18 4.16
C LYS A 103 -9.73 21.27 3.30
N THR A 104 -8.77 22.00 3.86
CA THR A 104 -7.82 22.82 3.10
C THR A 104 -6.40 22.52 3.62
N HIS A 105 -5.50 22.14 2.72
CA HIS A 105 -4.12 21.72 3.00
C HIS A 105 -3.26 22.00 1.76
N GLY A 106 -2.01 22.43 1.92
CA GLY A 106 -1.17 22.88 0.79
C GLY A 106 -1.75 24.08 -0.01
N GLY A 107 -2.76 24.77 0.52
CA GLY A 107 -3.58 25.76 -0.22
C GLY A 107 -4.73 25.14 -1.03
N ILE A 108 -4.67 23.85 -1.34
CA ILE A 108 -5.70 23.07 -2.05
C ILE A 108 -6.91 22.83 -1.14
N LYS A 109 -8.13 22.85 -1.70
CA LYS A 109 -9.39 22.78 -0.97
C LYS A 109 -10.30 21.63 -1.43
N PHE A 110 -10.24 20.52 -0.70
CA PHE A 110 -11.05 19.33 -0.88
C PHE A 110 -12.48 19.55 -0.37
N LYS A 111 -13.47 19.31 -1.23
CA LYS A 111 -14.90 19.36 -0.88
C LYS A 111 -15.34 18.00 -0.32
N ALA A 112 -16.30 18.00 0.61
CA ALA A 112 -17.03 16.77 0.91
C ALA A 112 -17.97 16.45 -0.26
N SER A 113 -17.73 15.31 -0.93
CA SER A 113 -18.53 14.84 -2.07
C SER A 113 -19.90 14.32 -1.62
N ARG A 114 -19.98 13.76 -0.42
CA ARG A 114 -21.22 13.26 0.21
C ARG A 114 -21.44 13.88 1.60
N PRO A 115 -21.94 15.12 1.69
CA PRO A 115 -22.16 15.81 2.97
C PRO A 115 -23.25 15.18 3.86
N ASP A 116 -24.03 14.22 3.35
CA ASP A 116 -25.00 13.43 4.11
C ASP A 116 -24.43 12.11 4.67
N LEU A 117 -23.30 11.61 4.10
CA LEU A 117 -22.64 10.40 4.55
C LEU A 117 -21.83 10.65 5.82
N HIS A 118 -22.20 9.99 6.91
CA HIS A 118 -21.46 9.98 8.17
C HIS A 118 -21.10 8.53 8.52
N TYR A 119 -20.19 8.33 9.48
CA TYR A 119 -19.97 7.01 10.07
C TYR A 119 -20.09 7.02 11.59
N LEU A 120 -20.57 5.92 12.16
CA LEU A 120 -20.37 5.58 13.56
C LEU A 120 -19.28 4.51 13.65
N ALA A 121 -18.32 4.71 14.55
CA ALA A 121 -17.30 3.72 14.86
C ALA A 121 -17.76 2.84 16.02
N TYR A 122 -18.10 1.59 15.72
CA TYR A 122 -18.41 0.58 16.72
C TYR A 122 -17.13 -0.11 17.15
N ARG A 123 -16.81 -0.12 18.45
CA ARG A 123 -15.71 -0.94 18.98
C ARG A 123 -16.05 -2.39 18.75
N VAL A 124 -15.18 -3.08 18.01
CA VAL A 124 -15.32 -4.52 17.79
C VAL A 124 -14.37 -5.31 18.69
N LYS A 125 -14.77 -6.55 19.00
CA LYS A 125 -13.95 -7.58 19.64
C LYS A 125 -14.11 -8.89 18.86
N THR A 126 -13.04 -9.65 18.73
CA THR A 126 -13.06 -11.03 18.21
C THR A 126 -12.15 -11.91 19.09
N PRO A 127 -12.42 -13.22 19.23
CA PRO A 127 -11.45 -14.16 19.78
C PRO A 127 -10.35 -14.56 18.78
N ALA A 128 -10.49 -14.22 17.50
CA ALA A 128 -9.48 -14.54 16.48
C ALA A 128 -8.21 -13.69 16.66
N THR A 129 -7.05 -14.32 16.50
CA THR A 129 -5.77 -13.61 16.36
C THR A 129 -5.68 -12.92 15.01
N PHE A 130 -4.90 -11.85 14.93
CA PHE A 130 -4.55 -11.18 13.67
C PHE A 130 -3.03 -11.15 13.54
N THR A 131 -2.50 -11.73 12.47
CA THR A 131 -1.08 -11.58 12.09
C THR A 131 -0.89 -10.20 11.47
N PRO A 132 0.03 -9.36 11.99
CA PRO A 132 0.31 -8.05 11.41
C PRO A 132 0.67 -8.10 9.93
N ARG A 133 0.39 -7.02 9.19
CA ARG A 133 0.62 -6.94 7.74
C ARG A 133 1.15 -5.57 7.36
N SER A 134 2.28 -5.56 6.65
CA SER A 134 2.80 -4.35 6.02
C SER A 134 2.03 -4.03 4.73
N VAL A 135 1.68 -2.76 4.52
CA VAL A 135 1.13 -2.25 3.25
C VAL A 135 1.71 -0.88 2.93
N ILE A 136 1.82 -0.54 1.65
CA ILE A 136 2.07 0.85 1.24
C ILE A 136 0.73 1.59 1.22
N ILE A 137 0.70 2.75 1.88
CA ILE A 137 -0.38 3.73 1.75
C ILE A 137 0.11 4.99 1.04
N GLU A 138 -0.82 5.63 0.34
CA GLU A 138 -0.57 6.85 -0.42
C GLU A 138 -1.80 7.78 -0.34
N ASN A 139 -1.57 9.00 0.15
CA ASN A 139 -2.58 10.03 0.32
C ASN A 139 -1.95 11.44 0.29
N GLN A 140 -2.78 12.48 0.44
CA GLN A 140 -2.34 13.89 0.37
C GLN A 140 -1.62 14.44 1.62
N PHE A 141 -1.18 13.55 2.51
CA PHE A 141 -0.24 13.86 3.58
C PHE A 141 1.10 13.14 3.37
N GLU A 142 1.08 11.90 2.89
CA GLU A 142 2.27 11.06 2.75
C GLU A 142 2.09 9.89 1.77
N ARG A 143 3.22 9.33 1.37
CA ARG A 143 3.36 7.97 0.85
C ARG A 143 4.28 7.19 1.78
N ASN A 144 3.80 6.11 2.39
CA ASN A 144 4.49 5.47 3.50
C ASN A 144 4.18 3.96 3.61
N VAL A 145 5.06 3.18 4.24
CA VAL A 145 4.81 1.77 4.59
C VAL A 145 4.28 1.71 6.03
N ILE A 146 3.16 1.04 6.24
CA ILE A 146 2.52 0.93 7.55
C ILE A 146 2.33 -0.53 7.98
N SER A 147 2.58 -0.79 9.26
CA SER A 147 2.28 -2.06 9.93
C SER A 147 0.84 -2.04 10.45
N VAL A 148 -0.05 -2.82 9.83
CA VAL A 148 -1.45 -3.00 10.23
C VAL A 148 -1.52 -4.14 11.26
N THR A 149 -2.08 -3.91 12.45
CA THR A 149 -1.85 -4.81 13.61
C THR A 149 -3.08 -5.47 14.21
N ASN A 150 -4.21 -4.78 14.44
CA ASN A 150 -5.35 -5.34 15.18
C ASN A 150 -6.69 -4.73 14.75
N PRO A 151 -7.76 -5.52 14.50
CA PRO A 151 -9.07 -4.99 14.17
C PRO A 151 -9.68 -4.20 15.33
N ARG A 152 -9.99 -2.92 15.09
CA ARG A 152 -10.32 -1.91 16.11
C ARG A 152 -11.79 -1.49 16.08
N TYR A 153 -12.25 -0.98 14.94
CA TYR A 153 -13.58 -0.38 14.76
C TYR A 153 -14.27 -0.86 13.50
N LEU A 154 -15.57 -1.15 13.58
CA LEU A 154 -16.46 -1.25 12.43
C LEU A 154 -17.10 0.13 12.18
N LEU A 155 -16.81 0.76 11.04
CA LEU A 155 -17.50 1.97 10.59
C LEU A 155 -18.79 1.62 9.84
N THR A 156 -19.91 2.18 10.27
CA THR A 156 -21.23 1.95 9.66
C THR A 156 -21.76 3.20 8.96
N PRO A 157 -22.15 3.13 7.67
CA PRO A 157 -22.83 4.25 7.00
C PRO A 157 -24.02 4.73 7.81
N THR A 158 -23.98 5.99 8.21
CA THR A 158 -24.86 6.58 9.20
C THR A 158 -25.51 7.83 8.64
N GLY A 159 -26.84 7.91 8.73
CA GLY A 159 -27.55 9.16 8.56
C GLY A 159 -27.53 9.92 9.88
N LYS A 160 -27.22 11.22 9.89
CA LYS A 160 -27.19 12.03 11.11
C LYS A 160 -27.90 13.37 10.99
N ARG A 161 -28.84 13.64 11.90
CA ARG A 161 -29.56 14.92 12.01
C ARG A 161 -29.24 15.65 13.32
N LYS A 162 -28.90 16.94 13.23
CA LYS A 162 -28.78 17.83 14.39
C LYS A 162 -30.17 18.11 14.96
N ILE A 163 -30.35 17.97 16.27
CA ILE A 163 -31.66 18.02 16.92
C ILE A 163 -31.58 18.77 18.26
N GLY A 164 -32.64 19.52 18.59
CA GLY A 164 -32.76 20.32 19.82
C GLY A 164 -33.49 19.62 20.98
N ILE A 165 -33.82 18.33 20.83
CA ILE A 165 -34.44 17.52 21.91
C ILE A 165 -33.39 17.31 23.01
N THR A 166 -33.76 17.57 24.27
CA THR A 166 -32.86 17.37 25.41
C THR A 166 -33.03 15.96 26.01
N ASP A 167 -32.07 15.54 26.84
CA ASP A 167 -32.16 14.22 27.49
C ASP A 167 -33.33 14.21 28.49
N GLN A 168 -33.60 15.34 29.15
CA GLN A 168 -34.79 15.54 29.99
C GLN A 168 -36.08 15.32 29.20
N THR A 169 -36.16 15.85 27.96
CA THR A 169 -37.34 15.62 27.09
C THR A 169 -37.57 14.13 26.82
N LEU A 170 -36.52 13.32 26.70
CA LEU A 170 -36.65 11.87 26.48
C LEU A 170 -36.81 11.07 27.78
N SER A 171 -36.18 11.47 28.89
CA SER A 171 -36.29 10.77 30.18
C SER A 171 -37.64 10.96 30.86
N LEU A 172 -38.37 12.02 30.49
CA LEU A 172 -39.77 12.24 30.89
C LEU A 172 -40.78 11.46 30.03
N MET A 173 -40.33 10.75 28.98
CA MET A 173 -41.20 9.94 28.13
C MET A 173 -41.06 8.44 28.46
N PRO A 174 -42.16 7.65 28.35
CA PRO A 174 -42.05 6.19 28.35
C PRO A 174 -41.08 5.71 27.27
N VAL A 175 -40.25 4.70 27.57
CA VAL A 175 -39.17 4.21 26.69
C VAL A 175 -39.66 3.87 25.27
N SER A 176 -40.88 3.32 25.14
CA SER A 176 -41.53 3.03 23.86
C SER A 176 -41.90 4.29 23.06
N ALA A 177 -42.33 5.36 23.73
CA ALA A 177 -42.62 6.66 23.12
C ALA A 177 -41.33 7.39 22.74
N ALA A 178 -40.32 7.41 23.62
CA ALA A 178 -38.99 7.93 23.33
C ALA A 178 -38.35 7.23 22.12
N LYS A 179 -38.45 5.89 22.03
CA LYS A 179 -37.99 5.12 20.86
C LYS A 179 -38.78 5.48 19.60
N LYS A 180 -40.12 5.54 19.65
CA LYS A 180 -40.94 5.96 18.49
C LYS A 180 -40.57 7.37 18.01
N LEU A 181 -40.34 8.31 18.93
CA LEU A 181 -39.90 9.66 18.60
C LEU A 181 -38.52 9.64 17.93
N LEU A 182 -37.53 8.96 18.52
CA LEU A 182 -36.19 8.82 17.94
C LEU A 182 -36.22 8.19 16.55
N GLU A 183 -37.00 7.13 16.34
CA GLU A 183 -37.17 6.51 15.03
C GLU A 183 -37.82 7.47 14.01
N ALA A 184 -38.85 8.23 14.40
CA ALA A 184 -39.51 9.21 13.52
C ALA A 184 -38.66 10.44 13.20
N VAL A 185 -37.71 10.81 14.07
CA VAL A 185 -36.82 11.98 13.85
C VAL A 185 -35.43 11.63 13.33
N ALA A 186 -35.08 10.34 13.24
CA ALA A 186 -33.81 9.91 12.69
C ALA A 186 -33.83 9.89 11.15
N PRO A 187 -32.80 10.42 10.48
CA PRO A 187 -32.74 10.49 9.02
C PRO A 187 -32.58 9.10 8.38
N SER A 188 -32.69 9.04 7.05
CA SER A 188 -32.38 7.86 6.25
C SER A 188 -30.91 7.45 6.36
N ILE A 189 -30.64 6.15 6.26
CA ILE A 189 -29.27 5.62 6.13
C ILE A 189 -28.75 5.94 4.72
N PRO A 190 -27.55 6.53 4.56
CA PRO A 190 -26.90 6.71 3.28
C PRO A 190 -26.73 5.39 2.53
N LYS A 191 -26.94 5.41 1.21
CA LYS A 191 -26.78 4.24 0.34
C LYS A 191 -25.45 4.29 -0.41
N ASN A 192 -25.06 3.16 -0.99
CA ASN A 192 -23.89 3.04 -1.87
C ASN A 192 -22.61 3.55 -1.19
N ALA A 193 -22.38 3.12 0.05
CA ALA A 193 -21.22 3.46 0.85
C ALA A 193 -20.60 2.18 1.44
N ASN A 194 -19.27 2.12 1.42
CA ASN A 194 -18.50 1.07 2.10
C ASN A 194 -18.88 1.02 3.58
N HIS A 195 -18.86 -0.17 4.17
CA HIS A 195 -18.50 -0.28 5.58
C HIS A 195 -16.98 -0.37 5.66
N TYR A 196 -16.37 0.02 6.78
CA TYR A 196 -14.93 -0.17 6.99
C TYR A 196 -14.66 -0.99 8.24
N LEU A 197 -13.65 -1.86 8.17
CA LEU A 197 -12.96 -2.37 9.34
C LEU A 197 -11.68 -1.56 9.50
N CYS A 198 -11.64 -0.70 10.52
CA CYS A 198 -10.45 0.03 10.92
C CYS A 198 -9.61 -0.83 11.84
N TYR A 199 -8.31 -0.82 11.57
CA TYR A 199 -7.28 -1.51 12.31
C TYR A 199 -6.41 -0.50 13.08
N ASP A 200 -5.95 -0.87 14.28
CA ASP A 200 -4.77 -0.24 14.88
C ASP A 200 -3.57 -0.43 13.93
N ILE A 201 -2.86 0.65 13.65
CA ILE A 201 -1.55 0.62 12.98
C ILE A 201 -0.45 0.93 14.00
N GLU A 202 0.78 0.51 13.70
CA GLU A 202 1.94 0.94 14.48
C GLU A 202 2.09 2.47 14.38
N PRO A 203 2.07 3.21 15.51
CA PRO A 203 1.90 4.66 15.47
C PRO A 203 3.22 5.38 15.21
N TYR A 204 3.27 6.12 14.12
CA TYR A 204 4.34 7.09 13.82
C TYR A 204 3.78 8.51 13.89
N ASP A 205 4.61 9.45 14.36
CA ASP A 205 4.27 10.87 14.41
C ASP A 205 4.39 11.53 13.02
N VAL A 206 3.57 12.55 12.79
CA VAL A 206 3.59 13.43 11.61
C VAL A 206 3.49 14.88 12.11
N SER A 207 3.79 15.89 11.30
CA SER A 207 3.51 17.29 11.66
C SER A 207 3.05 18.07 10.44
N LEU A 208 1.73 18.19 10.28
CA LEU A 208 1.10 18.80 9.10
C LEU A 208 -0.07 19.69 9.52
N ALA A 209 -0.15 20.89 8.96
CA ALA A 209 -1.26 21.82 9.22
C ALA A 209 -2.45 21.56 8.29
N ALA A 210 -3.67 21.49 8.83
CA ALA A 210 -4.89 21.36 8.05
C ALA A 210 -5.99 22.30 8.58
N SER A 211 -6.68 23.02 7.68
CA SER A 211 -7.89 23.76 8.02
C SER A 211 -9.11 22.89 7.67
N VAL A 212 -9.99 22.65 8.65
CA VAL A 212 -11.10 21.70 8.51
C VAL A 212 -12.42 22.36 8.92
N LYS A 213 -13.42 22.22 8.05
CA LYS A 213 -14.79 22.69 8.26
C LYS A 213 -15.78 21.55 8.15
N ASP A 214 -16.58 21.37 9.18
CA ASP A 214 -17.76 20.52 9.16
C ASP A 214 -19.00 21.29 9.64
N GLN A 215 -20.03 20.57 10.06
CA GLN A 215 -21.29 21.12 10.59
C GLN A 215 -21.26 21.50 12.09
N PHE A 216 -20.17 21.21 12.80
CA PHE A 216 -19.99 21.52 14.23
C PHE A 216 -18.98 22.67 14.44
N GLN A 217 -17.93 22.76 13.61
CA GLN A 217 -16.86 23.75 13.69
C GLN A 217 -16.18 24.08 12.34
N ASN A 218 -15.33 25.10 12.36
CA ASN A 218 -14.47 25.56 11.27
C ASN A 218 -13.15 26.02 11.92
N ARG A 219 -12.08 25.22 11.88
CA ARG A 219 -10.84 25.47 12.64
C ARG A 219 -9.60 24.94 11.91
N GLY A 220 -8.46 25.56 12.19
CA GLY A 220 -7.15 24.95 11.94
C GLY A 220 -6.83 23.87 12.99
N PHE A 221 -6.09 22.85 12.55
CA PHE A 221 -5.60 21.74 13.34
C PHE A 221 -4.15 21.44 12.93
N GLU A 222 -3.37 20.93 13.87
CA GLU A 222 -2.13 20.22 13.60
C GLU A 222 -2.42 18.71 13.61
N VAL A 223 -2.01 18.01 12.56
CA VAL A 223 -2.09 16.56 12.41
C VAL A 223 -0.78 15.99 12.95
N VAL A 224 -0.86 15.16 13.99
CA VAL A 224 0.31 14.82 14.82
C VAL A 224 0.73 13.34 14.83
N ARG A 225 -0.18 12.39 14.56
CA ARG A 225 0.17 10.95 14.61
C ARG A 225 -0.78 10.09 13.81
N ALA A 226 -0.29 9.12 13.08
CA ALA A 226 -1.13 8.10 12.45
C ALA A 226 -1.72 7.15 13.51
N ARG A 227 -2.99 6.76 13.38
CA ARG A 227 -3.72 5.97 14.40
C ARG A 227 -4.41 4.73 13.86
N TYR A 228 -5.14 4.85 12.74
CA TYR A 228 -5.90 3.74 12.17
C TYR A 228 -5.84 3.68 10.66
N PHE A 229 -5.83 2.47 10.11
CA PHE A 229 -6.07 2.21 8.69
C PHE A 229 -7.41 1.49 8.51
N CYS A 230 -8.31 2.07 7.72
CA CYS A 230 -9.70 1.66 7.55
C CYS A 230 -9.93 1.04 6.17
N ASN A 231 -10.14 -0.27 6.19
CA ASN A 231 -10.23 -1.15 5.03
C ASN A 231 -11.70 -1.42 4.65
N PRO A 232 -12.10 -1.34 3.37
CA PRO A 232 -13.46 -1.70 2.95
C PRO A 232 -13.83 -3.14 3.35
N VAL A 233 -14.92 -3.30 4.12
CA VAL A 233 -15.30 -4.59 4.71
C VAL A 233 -16.68 -5.07 4.24
N GLU A 234 -16.75 -6.35 3.88
CA GLU A 234 -17.98 -7.10 3.68
C GLU A 234 -18.53 -7.53 5.05
N LYS A 235 -19.77 -7.16 5.36
CA LYS A 235 -20.37 -7.36 6.70
C LYS A 235 -21.68 -8.13 6.62
N MET A 236 -21.71 -9.36 7.11
CA MET A 236 -22.93 -10.13 7.34
C MET A 236 -23.53 -9.86 8.73
N HIS A 237 -24.84 -9.62 8.78
CA HIS A 237 -25.60 -9.42 10.02
C HIS A 237 -27.05 -9.91 9.82
N ASN A 238 -27.55 -10.78 10.70
CA ASN A 238 -28.89 -11.39 10.62
C ASN A 238 -29.21 -11.98 9.23
N GLY A 239 -28.28 -12.75 8.66
CA GLY A 239 -28.39 -13.34 7.33
C GLY A 239 -28.27 -12.36 6.15
N LYS A 240 -28.20 -11.04 6.40
CA LYS A 240 -28.03 -10.03 5.36
C LYS A 240 -26.57 -9.61 5.21
N VAL A 241 -26.02 -9.84 4.02
CA VAL A 241 -24.70 -9.32 3.60
C VAL A 241 -24.79 -7.80 3.33
N SER A 242 -23.68 -7.10 3.48
CA SER A 242 -23.47 -5.74 3.02
C SER A 242 -22.13 -5.73 2.30
N GLU A 243 -22.18 -5.62 0.98
CA GLU A 243 -21.05 -5.75 0.07
C GLU A 243 -20.13 -4.52 0.11
N ILE A 244 -18.89 -4.72 -0.35
CA ILE A 244 -17.94 -3.63 -0.60
C ILE A 244 -18.35 -2.91 -1.89
N ILE A 245 -18.56 -1.59 -1.80
CA ILE A 245 -19.02 -0.75 -2.92
C ILE A 245 -17.83 -0.26 -3.75
N ASP A 246 -16.71 0.01 -3.10
CA ASP A 246 -15.44 0.42 -3.70
C ASP A 246 -14.29 -0.25 -2.94
N ARG A 247 -13.46 -1.01 -3.65
CA ARG A 247 -12.32 -1.75 -3.06
C ARG A 247 -11.04 -0.92 -2.95
N ASN A 248 -10.98 0.25 -3.59
CA ASN A 248 -9.79 1.10 -3.68
C ASN A 248 -9.81 2.25 -2.66
N ASN A 249 -10.99 2.77 -2.35
CA ASN A 249 -11.19 3.81 -1.35
C ASN A 249 -11.02 3.25 0.07
N HIS A 250 -9.83 3.44 0.65
CA HIS A 250 -9.54 3.20 2.07
C HIS A 250 -9.49 4.55 2.80
N LEU A 251 -9.48 4.55 4.14
CA LEU A 251 -9.23 5.77 4.92
C LEU A 251 -8.05 5.57 5.89
N THR A 252 -7.13 6.54 5.97
CA THR A 252 -6.17 6.61 7.09
C THR A 252 -6.61 7.69 8.07
N CYS A 253 -6.63 7.37 9.36
CA CYS A 253 -7.01 8.26 10.45
C CYS A 253 -5.80 8.71 11.26
N TYR A 254 -5.71 10.02 11.48
CA TYR A 254 -4.61 10.70 12.18
C TYR A 254 -5.15 11.53 13.35
N GLU A 255 -4.47 11.48 14.48
CA GLU A 255 -4.74 12.30 15.66
C GLU A 255 -4.53 13.80 15.34
N VAL A 256 -5.46 14.67 15.78
CA VAL A 256 -5.42 16.10 15.49
C VAL A 256 -5.57 16.97 16.74
N ILE A 257 -4.63 17.89 16.94
CA ILE A 257 -4.66 18.84 18.05
C ILE A 257 -5.06 20.25 17.59
N PRO A 258 -5.74 21.05 18.43
CA PRO A 258 -6.25 20.69 19.76
C PRO A 258 -7.57 19.89 19.72
N HIS A 259 -7.77 19.00 20.70
CA HIS A 259 -9.00 18.22 20.90
C HIS A 259 -10.20 19.08 21.31
N ASN A 260 -10.73 19.84 20.35
CA ASN A 260 -11.77 20.85 20.51
C ASN A 260 -13.08 20.26 21.05
N LYS A 261 -13.51 20.67 22.25
CA LYS A 261 -14.84 20.33 22.81
C LYS A 261 -15.95 21.00 21.99
N VAL A 262 -16.95 20.23 21.57
CA VAL A 262 -18.10 20.71 20.77
C VAL A 262 -19.46 20.40 21.40
N ASN A 263 -19.57 19.34 22.23
CA ASN A 263 -20.78 18.96 22.98
C ASN A 263 -22.09 19.02 22.16
N ARG A 264 -22.11 18.41 20.96
CA ARG A 264 -23.24 18.50 20.02
C ARG A 264 -24.15 17.29 20.09
N LYS A 265 -25.43 17.52 20.42
CA LYS A 265 -26.48 16.49 20.39
C LYS A 265 -27.00 16.25 18.99
N VAL A 266 -27.10 14.97 18.62
CA VAL A 266 -27.46 14.50 17.29
C VAL A 266 -28.21 13.18 17.36
N VAL A 267 -29.17 12.98 16.47
CA VAL A 267 -29.78 11.67 16.26
C VAL A 267 -29.14 11.02 15.04
N THR A 268 -28.63 9.82 15.23
CA THR A 268 -27.98 8.97 14.22
C THR A 268 -28.85 7.75 13.91
N ARG A 269 -28.85 7.31 12.65
CA ARG A 269 -29.40 6.02 12.20
C ARG A 269 -28.39 5.29 11.32
N ASP A 270 -28.16 4.05 11.67
CA ASP A 270 -27.48 3.05 10.85
C ASP A 270 -28.32 1.74 10.83
N GLN A 271 -27.76 0.65 10.31
CA GLN A 271 -28.43 -0.66 10.28
C GLN A 271 -28.71 -1.25 11.67
N PHE A 272 -28.17 -0.67 12.74
CA PHE A 272 -28.40 -1.06 14.13
C PHE A 272 -29.39 -0.10 14.85
N GLY A 273 -30.20 0.67 14.10
CA GLY A 273 -31.34 1.44 14.64
C GLY A 273 -31.02 2.89 15.09
N ALA A 274 -32.07 3.67 15.37
CA ALA A 274 -31.95 5.08 15.73
C ALA A 274 -31.41 5.29 17.17
N LYS A 275 -30.50 6.24 17.33
CA LYS A 275 -29.82 6.54 18.62
C LYS A 275 -29.66 8.05 18.80
N LEU A 276 -29.89 8.57 20.03
CA LEU A 276 -29.43 9.90 20.41
C LEU A 276 -28.00 9.80 20.96
N GLN A 277 -27.10 10.63 20.42
CA GLN A 277 -25.69 10.71 20.76
C GLN A 277 -25.30 12.16 21.10
N THR A 278 -24.21 12.31 21.87
CA THR A 278 -23.52 13.60 22.06
C THR A 278 -22.10 13.46 21.55
N ALA A 279 -21.74 14.21 20.50
CA ALA A 279 -20.35 14.37 20.07
C ALA A 279 -19.63 15.29 21.06
N ILE A 280 -18.64 14.77 21.78
CA ILE A 280 -18.02 15.43 22.94
C ILE A 280 -16.93 16.41 22.46
N ARG A 281 -15.87 15.88 21.85
CA ARG A 281 -14.71 16.65 21.34
C ARG A 281 -14.13 15.96 20.10
N THR A 282 -13.32 16.68 19.32
CA THR A 282 -12.56 16.12 18.19
C THR A 282 -11.38 15.26 18.68
N GLU A 283 -11.08 14.16 17.98
CA GLU A 283 -9.87 13.33 18.20
C GLU A 283 -9.04 13.19 16.92
N GLU A 284 -9.63 12.78 15.79
CA GLU A 284 -8.90 12.50 14.53
C GLU A 284 -9.44 13.24 13.31
N ILE A 285 -8.59 13.43 12.29
CA ILE A 285 -9.00 13.57 10.89
C ILE A 285 -8.77 12.23 10.17
N CYS A 286 -9.73 11.78 9.38
CA CYS A 286 -9.59 10.62 8.50
C CYS A 286 -9.68 11.07 7.05
N VAL A 287 -8.74 10.61 6.23
CA VAL A 287 -8.56 11.06 4.85
C VAL A 287 -8.67 9.88 3.88
N PRO A 288 -9.17 10.10 2.64
CA PRO A 288 -9.04 9.14 1.55
C PRO A 288 -7.60 8.67 1.42
N THR A 289 -7.41 7.38 1.18
CA THR A 289 -6.09 6.75 1.04
C THR A 289 -6.18 5.65 0.00
N ILE A 290 -5.24 5.63 -0.94
CA ILE A 290 -4.97 4.45 -1.75
C ILE A 290 -4.03 3.55 -0.96
N LYS A 291 -4.35 2.26 -0.93
CA LYS A 291 -3.43 1.22 -0.49
C LYS A 291 -2.99 0.47 -1.73
N THR A 292 -1.68 0.38 -1.94
CA THR A 292 -1.08 -0.60 -2.85
C THR A 292 -0.70 -1.85 -2.05
N HIS A 293 -0.58 -2.97 -2.75
CA HIS A 293 0.06 -4.14 -2.15
C HIS A 293 1.59 -3.92 -2.15
N ILE A 294 2.30 -4.54 -1.20
CA ILE A 294 3.76 -4.64 -1.31
C ILE A 294 3.99 -5.83 -2.23
N ASP A 295 4.13 -5.56 -3.52
CA ASP A 295 4.21 -6.60 -4.54
C ASP A 295 5.60 -7.26 -4.56
N GLU A 296 5.76 -8.26 -3.70
CA GLU A 296 6.18 -9.55 -4.22
C GLU A 296 4.93 -10.38 -4.54
N PRO A 297 4.90 -11.16 -5.63
CA PRO A 297 3.86 -12.17 -5.81
C PRO A 297 4.04 -13.21 -4.71
N VAL A 298 3.09 -13.30 -3.77
CA VAL A 298 3.11 -14.28 -2.67
C VAL A 298 3.38 -15.66 -3.26
N CYS A 299 4.57 -16.20 -3.03
CA CYS A 299 4.98 -17.41 -3.71
C CYS A 299 4.04 -18.55 -3.33
N VAL A 300 3.41 -19.17 -4.33
CA VAL A 300 2.61 -20.39 -4.15
C VAL A 300 3.34 -21.55 -4.80
N GLN A 301 3.60 -22.59 -4.03
CA GLN A 301 4.25 -23.83 -4.49
C GLN A 301 3.32 -25.03 -4.33
N PRO A 302 3.43 -26.06 -5.19
CA PRO A 302 2.77 -27.35 -4.98
C PRO A 302 3.17 -28.00 -3.64
N ASP A 303 2.30 -28.86 -3.14
CA ASP A 303 2.62 -29.78 -2.04
C ASP A 303 3.56 -30.91 -2.53
N ASP A 304 4.81 -30.84 -2.07
CA ASP A 304 5.77 -31.94 -2.07
C ASP A 304 5.69 -32.64 -0.71
N GLN A 305 4.80 -33.63 -0.59
CA GLN A 305 4.73 -34.54 0.56
C GLN A 305 4.55 -33.84 1.92
N GLY A 306 3.71 -32.79 1.96
CA GLY A 306 3.48 -31.98 3.16
C GLY A 306 4.49 -30.84 3.39
N THR A 307 5.37 -30.54 2.43
CA THR A 307 6.18 -29.31 2.38
C THR A 307 6.06 -28.70 0.98
N ALA A 308 6.72 -27.58 0.72
CA ALA A 308 7.10 -27.16 -0.62
C ALA A 308 8.62 -27.34 -0.85
N VAL A 309 9.03 -27.21 -2.11
CA VAL A 309 10.42 -27.01 -2.53
C VAL A 309 10.76 -25.53 -2.41
N ILE A 310 11.85 -25.19 -1.71
CA ILE A 310 12.18 -23.77 -1.47
C ILE A 310 12.94 -23.12 -2.63
N PHE A 311 13.85 -23.84 -3.27
CA PHE A 311 14.70 -23.37 -4.37
C PHE A 311 14.54 -24.29 -5.59
N ALA A 312 14.13 -23.72 -6.72
CA ALA A 312 13.77 -24.41 -7.97
C ALA A 312 13.78 -23.38 -9.12
N SER A 313 13.64 -23.82 -10.38
CA SER A 313 13.86 -22.95 -11.55
C SER A 313 12.72 -21.98 -11.89
N ASP A 314 11.63 -22.02 -11.13
CA ASP A 314 10.55 -21.02 -11.16
C ASP A 314 10.77 -19.87 -10.15
N LYS A 315 11.73 -20.03 -9.23
CA LYS A 315 12.06 -19.08 -8.16
C LYS A 315 12.89 -17.93 -8.67
N LYS A 316 12.75 -16.78 -8.01
CA LYS A 316 13.62 -15.62 -8.18
C LYS A 316 13.89 -14.99 -6.83
N PHE A 317 15.11 -14.58 -6.57
CA PHE A 317 15.45 -13.80 -5.38
C PHE A 317 15.81 -12.39 -5.83
N GLN A 318 15.08 -11.38 -5.34
CA GLN A 318 15.26 -9.98 -5.75
C GLN A 318 15.57 -9.06 -4.56
N THR A 319 16.33 -7.99 -4.81
CA THR A 319 16.65 -6.95 -3.82
C THR A 319 15.38 -6.26 -3.31
N THR A 320 15.07 -6.40 -2.02
CA THR A 320 13.92 -5.73 -1.37
C THR A 320 14.31 -4.71 -0.30
N ASP A 321 15.55 -4.73 0.19
CA ASP A 321 16.13 -3.67 1.01
C ASP A 321 17.57 -3.37 0.57
N GLY A 322 17.87 -2.08 0.44
CA GLY A 322 19.09 -1.55 -0.17
C GLY A 322 19.22 -1.83 -1.68
N HIS A 323 20.39 -1.48 -2.22
CA HIS A 323 20.82 -1.79 -3.58
C HIS A 323 22.21 -2.45 -3.53
N LEU A 324 22.58 -3.22 -4.56
CA LEU A 324 23.96 -3.67 -4.75
C LEU A 324 24.85 -2.47 -5.06
N VAL A 325 25.83 -2.17 -4.22
CA VAL A 325 26.82 -1.11 -4.47
C VAL A 325 27.99 -1.72 -5.21
N VAL A 326 28.08 -1.40 -6.51
CA VAL A 326 29.16 -1.87 -7.40
C VAL A 326 30.40 -0.99 -7.19
N ILE A 327 30.21 0.33 -7.33
CA ILE A 327 31.26 1.34 -7.15
C ILE A 327 30.82 2.29 -6.04
N GLN A 328 31.61 2.38 -4.98
CA GLN A 328 31.39 3.35 -3.90
C GLN A 328 31.43 4.79 -4.44
N PRO A 329 30.48 5.67 -4.04
CA PRO A 329 30.53 7.09 -4.40
C PRO A 329 31.74 7.78 -3.76
N SER A 330 32.28 8.76 -4.46
CA SER A 330 33.41 9.59 -4.00
C SER A 330 33.12 11.07 -4.23
N MET A 331 33.91 11.99 -3.67
CA MET A 331 33.65 13.42 -3.85
C MET A 331 33.73 13.83 -5.33
N GLY A 332 32.57 14.11 -5.93
CA GLY A 332 32.42 14.43 -7.35
C GLY A 332 31.96 13.27 -8.25
N SER A 333 31.67 12.07 -7.71
CA SER A 333 31.08 10.96 -8.47
C SER A 333 29.87 10.35 -7.76
N ASN A 334 28.86 9.95 -8.53
CA ASN A 334 27.58 9.44 -8.02
C ASN A 334 27.65 7.97 -7.54
N GLY A 335 28.83 7.33 -7.62
CA GLY A 335 28.99 5.88 -7.44
C GLY A 335 28.31 5.08 -8.56
N LEU A 336 28.11 3.79 -8.32
CA LEU A 336 27.31 2.91 -9.15
C LEU A 336 26.59 1.89 -8.26
N THR A 337 25.27 1.91 -8.33
CA THR A 337 24.37 0.97 -7.64
C THR A 337 23.63 0.10 -8.66
N ALA A 338 23.02 -0.99 -8.20
CA ALA A 338 22.17 -1.84 -9.02
C ALA A 338 21.06 -2.50 -8.20
N ASP A 339 19.90 -2.68 -8.82
CA ASP A 339 18.89 -3.64 -8.35
C ASP A 339 19.26 -5.03 -8.85
N GLY A 340 19.15 -6.05 -8.00
CA GLY A 340 19.64 -7.40 -8.27
C GLY A 340 18.51 -8.42 -8.27
N ILE A 341 18.41 -9.23 -9.33
CA ILE A 341 17.48 -10.37 -9.43
C ILE A 341 18.29 -11.62 -9.78
N LEU A 342 18.40 -12.56 -8.85
CA LEU A 342 18.91 -13.91 -9.07
C LEU A 342 17.76 -14.79 -9.59
N MET A 343 17.94 -15.40 -10.77
CA MET A 343 16.95 -16.28 -11.40
C MET A 343 17.59 -17.25 -12.39
N SER A 344 16.98 -18.42 -12.58
CA SER A 344 17.49 -19.42 -13.52
C SER A 344 17.52 -18.91 -14.97
N GLY A 345 18.64 -19.19 -15.64
CA GLY A 345 18.78 -19.10 -17.09
C GLY A 345 18.34 -20.40 -17.80
N PRO A 346 18.52 -20.48 -19.14
CA PRO A 346 18.07 -21.63 -19.93
C PRO A 346 18.75 -22.96 -19.59
N ASP A 347 20.02 -22.90 -19.17
CA ASP A 347 20.88 -24.07 -18.92
C ASP A 347 21.04 -24.41 -17.42
N THR A 348 20.34 -23.68 -16.53
CA THR A 348 20.54 -23.78 -15.09
C THR A 348 20.10 -25.14 -14.53
N VAL A 349 20.99 -25.77 -13.77
CA VAL A 349 20.71 -27.03 -13.05
C VAL A 349 20.72 -26.77 -11.55
N ILE A 350 19.63 -27.13 -10.87
CA ILE A 350 19.47 -27.03 -9.41
C ILE A 350 19.37 -28.44 -8.84
N ASN A 351 20.38 -28.85 -8.08
CA ASN A 351 20.46 -30.16 -7.43
C ASN A 351 20.04 -30.03 -5.96
N ARG A 352 18.96 -30.72 -5.57
CA ARG A 352 18.46 -30.83 -4.19
C ARG A 352 18.94 -32.15 -3.56
N GLY A 353 19.53 -32.07 -2.38
CA GLY A 353 19.91 -33.20 -1.52
C GLY A 353 19.42 -33.02 -0.08
N GLY A 354 19.54 -34.08 0.73
CA GLY A 354 18.99 -34.13 2.09
C GLY A 354 17.49 -34.46 2.11
N SER A 355 16.82 -34.17 3.22
CA SER A 355 15.37 -34.33 3.38
C SER A 355 14.79 -33.22 4.24
N PRO A 356 13.52 -32.80 4.04
CA PRO A 356 12.89 -31.76 4.87
C PRO A 356 13.05 -31.99 6.38
N SER A 357 12.95 -33.25 6.82
CA SER A 357 13.07 -33.67 8.23
C SER A 357 14.50 -33.74 8.79
N GLU A 358 15.52 -33.62 7.95
CA GLU A 358 16.94 -33.75 8.31
C GLU A 358 17.77 -32.51 7.92
N GLY A 359 17.15 -31.55 7.23
CA GLY A 359 17.82 -30.45 6.56
C GLY A 359 18.11 -30.77 5.08
N GLU A 360 18.13 -29.73 4.25
CA GLU A 360 18.30 -29.86 2.79
C GLU A 360 19.52 -29.06 2.32
N THR A 361 20.05 -29.43 1.15
CA THR A 361 21.07 -28.66 0.45
C THR A 361 20.65 -28.47 -1.01
N TYR A 362 20.63 -27.23 -1.47
CA TYR A 362 20.36 -26.86 -2.85
C TYR A 362 21.66 -26.34 -3.45
N THR A 363 22.11 -26.94 -4.55
CA THR A 363 23.36 -26.56 -5.24
C THR A 363 23.02 -26.21 -6.68
N PHE A 364 23.40 -25.01 -7.12
CA PHE A 364 22.99 -24.47 -8.43
C PHE A 364 24.20 -24.01 -9.25
N GLU A 365 24.16 -24.34 -10.55
CA GLU A 365 25.16 -23.94 -11.53
C GLU A 365 24.49 -23.14 -12.65
N THR A 366 25.10 -22.03 -13.06
CA THR A 366 24.63 -21.11 -14.10
C THR A 366 23.27 -20.42 -13.83
N GLU A 367 22.95 -20.12 -12.57
CA GLU A 367 21.95 -19.09 -12.24
C GLU A 367 22.37 -17.73 -12.84
N ILE A 368 21.41 -16.82 -13.10
CA ILE A 368 21.71 -15.48 -13.61
C ILE A 368 21.37 -14.44 -12.54
N LEU A 369 22.38 -13.72 -12.05
CA LEU A 369 22.17 -12.46 -11.35
C LEU A 369 22.05 -11.35 -12.39
N GLN A 370 20.82 -10.96 -12.71
CA GLN A 370 20.54 -9.76 -13.46
C GLN A 370 20.75 -8.54 -12.56
N MET A 371 21.54 -7.57 -13.03
CA MET A 371 21.84 -6.33 -12.32
C MET A 371 21.38 -5.13 -13.16
N SER A 372 20.31 -4.48 -12.74
CA SER A 372 19.81 -3.24 -13.34
C SER A 372 20.59 -2.06 -12.74
N LEU A 373 21.60 -1.58 -13.44
CA LEU A 373 22.49 -0.53 -12.95
C LEU A 373 21.81 0.84 -12.94
N SER A 374 22.18 1.69 -11.99
CA SER A 374 21.75 3.10 -11.95
C SER A 374 22.29 3.97 -13.09
N SER A 375 23.18 3.42 -13.94
CA SER A 375 23.56 3.98 -15.25
C SER A 375 22.56 3.69 -16.38
N GLY A 376 21.51 2.89 -16.12
CA GLY A 376 20.54 2.43 -17.13
C GLY A 376 20.98 1.22 -17.95
N ARG A 377 22.20 0.71 -17.76
CA ARG A 377 22.63 -0.59 -18.31
C ARG A 377 22.05 -1.74 -17.49
N VAL A 378 21.65 -2.82 -18.15
CA VAL A 378 21.37 -4.11 -17.50
C VAL A 378 22.53 -5.06 -17.77
N LEU A 379 23.07 -5.67 -16.72
CA LEU A 379 24.06 -6.74 -16.80
C LEU A 379 23.41 -8.08 -16.43
N ASN A 380 23.96 -9.18 -16.95
CA ASN A 380 23.56 -10.54 -16.56
C ASN A 380 24.83 -11.30 -16.17
N VAL A 381 25.02 -11.55 -14.87
CA VAL A 381 26.20 -12.23 -14.33
C VAL A 381 25.87 -13.71 -14.11
N PRO A 382 26.60 -14.66 -14.73
CA PRO A 382 26.45 -16.08 -14.42
C PRO A 382 26.99 -16.38 -13.03
N MET A 383 26.14 -16.99 -12.19
CA MET A 383 26.37 -17.31 -10.79
C MET A 383 26.31 -18.82 -10.56
N ASN A 384 27.12 -19.29 -9.61
CA ASN A 384 27.04 -20.64 -9.04
C ASN A 384 26.98 -20.52 -7.52
N GLY A 385 26.33 -21.47 -6.84
CA GLY A 385 26.15 -21.36 -5.41
C GLY A 385 25.53 -22.57 -4.72
N GLN A 386 25.43 -22.45 -3.40
CA GLN A 386 24.93 -23.48 -2.50
C GLN A 386 24.16 -22.85 -1.33
N ILE A 387 22.99 -23.40 -1.04
CA ILE A 387 22.08 -23.02 0.05
C ILE A 387 21.80 -24.24 0.91
N THR A 388 21.71 -24.06 2.23
CA THR A 388 21.22 -25.06 3.19
C THR A 388 19.92 -24.64 3.85
N THR A 389 19.17 -25.62 4.36
CA THR A 389 18.01 -25.40 5.24
C THR A 389 18.15 -26.20 6.52
N GLU A 390 17.73 -25.64 7.64
CA GLU A 390 17.53 -26.39 8.87
C GLU A 390 16.36 -27.40 8.73
N PRO A 391 16.29 -28.43 9.61
CA PRO A 391 15.18 -29.39 9.63
C PRO A 391 13.82 -28.76 9.91
N ARG A 392 12.76 -29.31 9.30
CA ARG A 392 11.35 -28.93 9.49
C ARG A 392 10.44 -30.16 9.55
N THR A 393 9.27 -30.04 10.15
CA THR A 393 8.28 -31.14 10.27
C THR A 393 7.29 -31.10 9.09
N PRO A 394 7.33 -32.04 8.12
CA PRO A 394 6.40 -32.01 7.00
C PRO A 394 4.97 -32.32 7.44
N GLY A 395 4.00 -31.70 6.76
CA GLY A 395 2.57 -31.84 7.02
C GLY A 395 2.01 -30.80 8.00
N GLU A 396 2.85 -30.22 8.86
CA GLU A 396 2.45 -29.17 9.79
C GLU A 396 1.99 -27.91 9.05
N ALA A 397 0.88 -27.32 9.50
CA ALA A 397 0.18 -26.26 8.77
C ALA A 397 1.00 -24.96 8.61
N ILE A 398 2.01 -24.77 9.47
CA ILE A 398 3.07 -23.77 9.32
C ILE A 398 4.40 -24.48 9.58
N GLN A 399 5.39 -24.28 8.72
CA GLN A 399 6.77 -24.74 8.90
C GLN A 399 7.70 -23.53 8.78
N SER A 400 8.28 -23.08 9.91
CA SER A 400 9.33 -22.06 9.96
C SER A 400 10.67 -22.72 10.26
N PHE A 401 11.70 -22.35 9.51
CA PHE A 401 13.05 -22.90 9.62
C PHE A 401 14.06 -21.90 9.04
N ASP A 402 15.26 -21.90 9.60
CA ASP A 402 16.34 -21.05 9.13
C ASP A 402 16.97 -21.63 7.85
N THR A 403 17.55 -20.75 7.05
CA THR A 403 18.26 -21.10 5.82
C THR A 403 19.58 -20.33 5.74
N GLU A 404 20.54 -20.82 4.97
CA GLU A 404 21.84 -20.15 4.84
C GLU A 404 22.35 -20.21 3.41
N MET A 405 22.81 -19.08 2.90
CA MET A 405 23.55 -19.02 1.64
C MET A 405 25.02 -19.36 1.96
N LEU A 406 25.43 -20.62 1.81
CA LEU A 406 26.81 -21.03 2.06
C LEU A 406 27.78 -20.43 1.04
N GLN A 407 27.38 -20.41 -0.24
CA GLN A 407 28.20 -19.87 -1.32
C GLN A 407 27.32 -19.25 -2.42
N LEU A 408 27.73 -18.09 -2.93
CA LEU A 408 27.19 -17.47 -4.14
C LEU A 408 28.31 -16.69 -4.82
N GLN A 409 28.76 -17.12 -5.99
CA GLN A 409 29.87 -16.49 -6.71
C GLN A 409 29.68 -16.49 -8.22
N GLY A 410 30.18 -15.45 -8.88
CA GLY A 410 30.10 -15.31 -10.33
C GLY A 410 30.84 -14.07 -10.83
N GLN A 411 31.03 -13.97 -12.14
CA GLN A 411 31.62 -12.78 -12.77
C GLN A 411 31.17 -12.62 -14.21
N LEU A 412 31.25 -11.40 -14.74
CA LEU A 412 31.01 -11.17 -16.16
C LEU A 412 31.96 -12.00 -17.04
N PRO A 413 31.48 -12.51 -18.19
CA PRO A 413 32.35 -12.97 -19.26
C PRO A 413 33.27 -11.85 -19.77
N PRO A 414 34.46 -12.16 -20.30
CA PRO A 414 35.36 -11.15 -20.88
C PRO A 414 34.73 -10.38 -22.05
N GLY A 415 35.00 -9.08 -22.13
CA GLY A 415 34.58 -8.24 -23.27
C GLY A 415 33.37 -7.35 -23.02
N ASP A 416 32.97 -7.11 -21.77
CA ASP A 416 32.03 -6.02 -21.46
C ASP A 416 32.68 -4.65 -21.75
N PRO A 417 31.97 -3.70 -22.41
CA PRO A 417 32.56 -2.42 -22.81
C PRO A 417 32.92 -1.49 -21.63
N ASP A 418 32.38 -1.71 -20.43
CA ASP A 418 32.68 -0.89 -19.24
C ASP A 418 33.52 -1.63 -18.18
N PHE A 419 33.63 -2.96 -18.24
CA PHE A 419 34.28 -3.79 -17.20
C PHE A 419 35.23 -4.87 -17.77
N ASP A 420 36.53 -4.72 -17.52
CA ASP A 420 37.51 -5.81 -17.66
C ASP A 420 37.29 -6.90 -16.59
N LEU A 421 36.79 -6.49 -15.42
CA LEU A 421 36.34 -7.38 -14.35
C LEU A 421 35.09 -6.79 -13.69
N LEU A 422 34.08 -7.63 -13.50
CA LEU A 422 33.05 -7.46 -12.48
C LEU A 422 32.77 -8.84 -11.88
N ARG A 423 33.12 -9.03 -10.61
CA ARG A 423 32.98 -10.31 -9.88
C ARG A 423 32.21 -10.10 -8.59
N ILE A 424 31.26 -10.97 -8.31
CA ILE A 424 30.46 -11.01 -7.09
C ILE A 424 30.85 -12.25 -6.27
N THR A 425 30.94 -12.11 -4.95
CA THR A 425 31.19 -13.20 -4.01
C THR A 425 30.39 -12.94 -2.73
N ALA A 426 29.62 -13.92 -2.28
CA ALA A 426 28.78 -13.87 -1.10
C ALA A 426 28.63 -15.26 -0.47
N GLY A 427 28.19 -15.32 0.78
CA GLY A 427 27.97 -16.57 1.51
C GLY A 427 29.03 -16.88 2.57
N SER A 428 28.60 -17.61 3.61
CA SER A 428 29.40 -17.84 4.82
C SER A 428 30.65 -18.70 4.59
N GLY A 429 30.66 -19.54 3.55
CA GLY A 429 31.85 -20.26 3.08
C GLY A 429 32.99 -19.37 2.59
N PHE A 430 32.72 -18.09 2.30
CA PHE A 430 33.71 -17.05 2.01
C PHE A 430 33.98 -16.11 3.21
N GLY A 431 33.41 -16.42 4.38
CA GLY A 431 33.47 -15.56 5.57
C GLY A 431 32.51 -14.36 5.53
N LEU A 432 31.51 -14.36 4.65
CA LEU A 432 30.54 -13.28 4.47
C LEU A 432 29.16 -13.69 5.02
N PRO A 433 28.70 -13.14 6.17
CA PRO A 433 27.44 -13.56 6.80
C PRO A 433 26.25 -13.45 5.85
N SER A 434 25.58 -14.57 5.59
CA SER A 434 24.43 -14.62 4.66
C SER A 434 23.29 -15.51 5.19
N PRO A 435 22.77 -15.23 6.40
CA PRO A 435 21.63 -15.96 6.97
C PRO A 435 20.35 -15.68 6.18
N GLY A 436 19.39 -16.58 6.32
CA GLY A 436 18.05 -16.46 5.78
C GLY A 436 17.03 -17.17 6.66
N HIS A 437 15.76 -17.01 6.32
CA HIS A 437 14.67 -17.72 6.97
C HIS A 437 13.59 -18.05 5.95
N THR A 438 12.91 -19.18 6.14
CA THR A 438 11.78 -19.59 5.31
C THR A 438 10.59 -19.99 6.18
N THR A 439 9.42 -19.45 5.85
CA THR A 439 8.14 -19.86 6.42
C THR A 439 7.22 -20.39 5.32
N LEU A 440 6.82 -21.65 5.45
CA LEU A 440 5.80 -22.28 4.62
C LEU A 440 4.47 -22.24 5.37
N THR A 441 3.42 -21.66 4.78
CA THR A 441 2.05 -21.65 5.32
C THR A 441 1.11 -22.41 4.40
N ARG A 442 0.39 -23.40 4.93
CA ARG A 442 -0.41 -24.32 4.13
C ARG A 442 -1.57 -23.61 3.40
N SER A 443 -1.58 -23.71 2.08
CA SER A 443 -2.60 -23.14 1.20
C SER A 443 -3.57 -24.23 0.70
N GLY A 444 -4.49 -24.62 1.59
CA GLY A 444 -5.44 -25.70 1.34
C GLY A 444 -4.80 -27.09 1.35
N THR A 445 -5.20 -27.96 0.41
CA THR A 445 -4.77 -29.38 0.39
C THR A 445 -3.67 -29.70 -0.62
N LYS A 446 -3.24 -28.74 -1.44
CA LYS A 446 -2.34 -28.97 -2.59
C LYS A 446 -1.20 -27.97 -2.75
N TYR A 447 -1.15 -26.93 -1.93
CA TYR A 447 -0.21 -25.83 -2.11
C TYR A 447 0.30 -25.27 -0.77
N TRP A 448 1.40 -24.53 -0.84
CA TRP A 448 1.99 -23.76 0.25
C TRP A 448 2.22 -22.33 -0.21
N HIS A 449 1.86 -21.36 0.63
CA HIS A 449 2.47 -20.04 0.58
C HIS A 449 3.90 -20.15 1.10
N VAL A 450 4.86 -19.59 0.38
CA VAL A 450 6.27 -19.53 0.76
C VAL A 450 6.62 -18.07 0.99
N ASP A 451 7.12 -17.75 2.18
CA ASP A 451 7.89 -16.54 2.44
C ASP A 451 9.33 -16.98 2.72
N SER A 452 10.30 -16.40 2.03
CA SER A 452 11.70 -16.82 2.11
C SER A 452 12.61 -15.64 1.78
N PHE A 453 13.64 -15.39 2.59
CA PHE A 453 14.61 -14.33 2.31
C PHE A 453 16.00 -14.70 2.79
N PHE A 454 17.01 -13.99 2.27
CA PHE A 454 18.38 -13.99 2.76
C PHE A 454 18.86 -12.55 2.98
N ASP A 455 19.53 -12.30 4.10
CA ASP A 455 20.26 -11.06 4.38
C ASP A 455 21.73 -11.27 3.97
N ILE A 456 22.02 -11.07 2.69
CA ILE A 456 23.28 -11.48 2.06
C ILE A 456 24.34 -10.40 2.22
N THR A 457 25.42 -10.71 2.95
CA THR A 457 26.66 -9.92 2.87
C THR A 457 27.44 -10.36 1.63
N TYR A 458 27.77 -9.40 0.78
CA TYR A 458 28.44 -9.63 -0.50
C TYR A 458 29.69 -8.77 -0.61
N ARG A 459 30.59 -9.19 -1.50
CA ARG A 459 31.71 -8.41 -2.03
C ARG A 459 31.61 -8.33 -3.55
N ILE A 460 31.71 -7.13 -4.11
CA ILE A 460 31.86 -6.90 -5.55
C ILE A 460 33.28 -6.39 -5.82
N ASP A 461 34.05 -7.13 -6.60
CA ASP A 461 35.37 -6.71 -7.11
C ASP A 461 35.20 -6.21 -8.56
N PHE A 462 35.74 -5.04 -8.92
CA PHE A 462 35.64 -4.52 -10.28
C PHE A 462 36.95 -3.89 -10.82
N VAL A 463 37.10 -3.92 -12.14
CA VAL A 463 38.11 -3.19 -12.92
C VAL A 463 37.42 -2.66 -14.19
N GLY A 464 37.47 -1.35 -14.42
CA GLY A 464 36.81 -0.72 -15.56
C GLY A 464 37.62 -0.82 -16.86
N ALA A 465 36.95 -1.21 -17.95
CA ALA A 465 37.57 -1.51 -19.24
C ALA A 465 38.20 -0.27 -19.91
N PRO A 466 39.35 -0.41 -20.62
CA PRO A 466 39.99 0.68 -21.35
C PRO A 466 39.06 1.31 -22.42
N GLY A 467 38.69 2.58 -22.20
CA GLY A 467 37.77 3.33 -23.06
C GLY A 467 36.28 3.24 -22.69
N GLY A 468 35.93 2.40 -21.71
CA GLY A 468 34.59 2.33 -21.12
C GLY A 468 34.30 3.43 -20.10
N ALA A 469 33.07 3.48 -19.59
CA ALA A 469 32.59 4.50 -18.65
C ALA A 469 33.37 4.54 -17.32
N TYR A 470 34.03 3.44 -16.94
CA TYR A 470 34.82 3.32 -15.71
C TYR A 470 36.32 3.14 -15.97
N ALA A 471 36.81 3.47 -17.17
CA ALA A 471 38.19 3.25 -17.60
C ALA A 471 39.22 3.79 -16.58
N GLY A 472 40.12 2.92 -16.12
CA GLY A 472 41.15 3.27 -15.12
C GLY A 472 40.67 3.29 -13.67
N MET A 473 39.40 3.00 -13.40
CA MET A 473 38.87 2.74 -12.06
C MET A 473 38.98 1.26 -11.71
N SER A 474 39.27 0.94 -10.45
CA SER A 474 39.15 -0.40 -9.90
C SER A 474 38.89 -0.34 -8.40
N GLY A 475 38.34 -1.41 -7.83
CA GLY A 475 38.04 -1.45 -6.41
C GLY A 475 37.35 -2.73 -5.95
N SER A 476 37.05 -2.77 -4.66
CA SER A 476 36.27 -3.83 -4.03
C SER A 476 35.30 -3.20 -3.04
N THR A 477 34.03 -3.58 -3.11
CA THR A 477 32.94 -3.08 -2.27
C THR A 477 32.36 -4.23 -1.47
N THR A 478 32.32 -4.12 -0.14
CA THR A 478 31.61 -5.07 0.75
C THR A 478 30.42 -4.36 1.40
N ALA A 479 29.23 -4.96 1.34
CA ALA A 479 28.02 -4.48 1.99
C ALA A 479 27.00 -5.63 2.16
N THR A 480 25.83 -5.34 2.73
CA THR A 480 24.75 -6.30 2.98
C THR A 480 23.44 -5.77 2.36
N ILE A 481 22.63 -6.65 1.79
CA ILE A 481 21.28 -6.38 1.24
C ILE A 481 20.31 -7.49 1.68
N ARG A 482 19.00 -7.22 1.64
CA ARG A 482 18.00 -8.29 1.67
C ARG A 482 17.64 -8.72 0.25
N MET A 483 17.64 -10.02 0.01
CA MET A 483 17.04 -10.63 -1.18
C MET A 483 15.86 -11.52 -0.77
N GLN A 484 14.65 -11.22 -1.25
CA GLN A 484 13.43 -11.98 -0.95
C GLN A 484 13.01 -12.85 -2.14
N GLY A 485 12.45 -14.01 -1.83
CA GLY A 485 12.15 -15.10 -2.74
C GLY A 485 10.73 -15.04 -3.28
N SER A 486 10.61 -14.52 -4.49
CA SER A 486 9.38 -14.54 -5.29
C SER A 486 9.32 -15.80 -6.17
N CYS A 487 8.13 -16.13 -6.65
CA CYS A 487 7.92 -17.26 -7.54
C CYS A 487 7.15 -16.82 -8.79
N SER A 488 7.62 -17.31 -9.94
CA SER A 488 6.90 -17.15 -11.20
C SER A 488 5.64 -18.02 -11.12
N MET A 489 4.47 -17.40 -10.94
CA MET A 489 3.19 -18.13 -10.94
C MET A 489 3.11 -19.00 -12.21
N PRO A 490 2.82 -20.31 -12.10
CA PRO A 490 2.75 -21.17 -13.28
C PRO A 490 1.64 -20.66 -14.21
N ASN A 491 2.00 -20.39 -15.47
CA ASN A 491 1.09 -19.79 -16.46
C ASN A 491 -0.22 -20.60 -16.56
N SER A 492 -1.34 -19.92 -16.31
CA SER A 492 -2.71 -20.46 -16.31
C SER A 492 -3.57 -19.86 -17.41
#